data_AF-A0AAV5EQ63-F1
#
_entry.id   AF-A0AAV5EQ63-F1
#
_cell.length_a   1.000
_cell.length_b   1.000
_cell.length_c   1.000
_cell.angle_alpha   90.00
_cell.angle_beta   90.00
_cell.angle_gamma   90.00
#
_symmetry.space_group_name_H-M   'P 1'
#
loop_
_entity.id
_entity.type
_entity.pdbx_description
1 polymer ?
#
loop_
_entity_poly.entity_id
_entity_poly.type
_entity_poly.pdbx_seq_one_letter_code
_entity_poly.pdbx_strand_id
1 'polypeptide(L)'
;MDRGLRDELWGLTGDKAVPPRLFVRGRDLGGAAQVLALHEEGRLLSLLLPADEANQLQQQHVVFTGHGKTKRRKCEACGGLRFVVCGECDGSRKVFDDGGRAARCRGCNENGLMCPLCL
;
A
#
# COMPACT_ATOMS: atom_id res chain seq x y z
N MET A 1 6.90 -13.92 8.01
CA MET A 1 7.64 -13.66 6.76
C MET A 1 8.11 -14.99 6.24
N ASP A 2 7.81 -15.30 4.98
CA ASP A 2 8.31 -16.51 4.32
C ASP A 2 9.84 -16.57 4.37
N ARG A 3 10.41 -17.78 4.46
CA ARG A 3 11.86 -17.98 4.61
C ARG A 3 12.61 -17.63 3.33
N GLY A 4 12.09 -18.03 2.17
CA GLY A 4 12.72 -17.72 0.88
C GLY A 4 12.75 -16.22 0.63
N LEU A 5 11.62 -15.54 0.87
CA LEU A 5 11.55 -14.08 0.76
C LEU A 5 12.52 -13.36 1.71
N ARG A 6 12.69 -13.87 2.93
CA ARG A 6 13.62 -13.30 3.91
C ARG A 6 15.07 -13.44 3.44
N ASP A 7 15.44 -14.63 2.96
CA ASP A 7 16.79 -14.92 2.49
C ASP A 7 17.13 -14.07 1.25
N GLU A 8 16.17 -13.91 0.33
CA GLU A 8 16.29 -13.01 -0.82
C GLU A 8 16.45 -11.54 -0.39
N LEU A 9 15.61 -11.07 0.56
CA LEU A 9 15.69 -9.71 1.08
C LEU A 9 17.08 -9.43 1.67
N TRP A 10 17.60 -10.32 2.51
CA TRP A 10 18.93 -10.18 3.11
C TRP A 10 20.05 -10.24 2.07
N GLY A 11 19.89 -11.05 1.03
CA GLY A 11 20.81 -11.09 -0.11
C GLY A 11 20.85 -9.77 -0.88
N LEU A 12 19.70 -9.13 -1.09
CA LEU A 12 19.58 -7.87 -1.84
C LEU A 12 20.08 -6.66 -1.03
N THR A 13 19.82 -6.62 0.27
CA THR A 13 20.18 -5.46 1.11
C THR A 13 21.59 -5.55 1.69
N GLY A 14 22.19 -6.75 1.72
CA GLY A 14 23.52 -6.98 2.30
C GLY A 14 23.54 -6.95 3.83
N ASP A 15 22.37 -6.85 4.47
CA ASP A 15 22.20 -6.83 5.92
C ASP A 15 20.99 -7.65 6.35
N LYS A 16 20.80 -7.84 7.66
CA LYS A 16 19.58 -8.45 8.20
C LYS A 16 18.43 -7.45 8.14
N ALA A 17 18.01 -7.06 6.95
CA ALA A 17 16.90 -6.15 6.74
C ALA A 17 15.65 -6.63 7.49
N VAL A 18 15.07 -5.70 8.28
CA VAL A 18 13.83 -5.91 9.02
C VAL A 18 12.74 -5.13 8.28
N PRO A 19 11.66 -5.81 7.82
CA PRO A 19 10.55 -5.12 7.19
C PRO A 19 9.88 -4.06 8.08
N PRO A 20 9.30 -3.01 7.48
CA PRO A 20 9.18 -2.79 6.04
C PRO A 20 10.48 -2.30 5.38
N ARG A 21 10.72 -2.73 4.14
CA ARG A 21 11.75 -2.18 3.22
C ARG A 21 11.06 -1.70 1.96
N LEU A 22 11.43 -0.51 1.48
CA LEU A 22 10.81 0.07 0.29
C LEU A 22 11.76 -0.01 -0.90
N PHE A 23 11.30 -0.67 -1.96
CA PHE A 23 12.00 -0.70 -3.24
C PHE A 23 11.18 0.04 -4.29
N VAL A 24 11.83 0.93 -5.05
CA VAL A 24 11.19 1.64 -6.15
C VAL A 24 12.01 1.44 -7.41
N ARG A 25 11.40 0.82 -8.43
CA ARG A 25 12.06 0.50 -9.72
C ARG A 25 13.39 -0.25 -9.52
N GLY A 26 13.41 -1.22 -8.60
CA GLY A 26 14.57 -2.03 -8.28
C GLY A 26 15.63 -1.37 -7.39
N ARG A 27 15.43 -0.10 -6.97
CA ARG A 27 16.33 0.58 -6.03
C ARG A 27 15.80 0.48 -4.61
N ASP A 28 16.67 0.10 -3.67
CA ASP A 28 16.36 0.09 -2.24
C ASP A 28 16.41 1.51 -1.67
N LEU A 29 15.29 1.98 -1.11
CA LEU A 29 15.19 3.27 -0.42
C LEU A 29 15.38 3.16 1.09
N GLY A 30 15.50 1.94 1.62
CA GLY A 30 15.73 1.66 3.02
C GLY A 30 14.49 1.22 3.79
N GLY A 31 14.63 1.22 5.12
CA GLY A 31 13.58 0.84 6.05
C GLY A 31 12.66 2.01 6.41
N ALA A 32 11.72 1.77 7.32
CA ALA A 32 10.73 2.75 7.75
C ALA A 32 11.35 4.11 8.15
N ALA A 33 12.46 4.10 8.89
CA ALA A 33 13.12 5.33 9.34
C ALA A 33 13.70 6.16 8.16
N GLN A 34 14.33 5.50 7.19
CA GLN A 34 14.88 6.20 6.01
C GLN A 34 13.76 6.74 5.13
N VAL A 35 12.69 5.97 4.94
CA VAL A 35 11.53 6.39 4.16
C VAL A 35 10.82 7.58 4.83
N LEU A 36 10.71 7.58 6.16
CA LEU A 36 10.14 8.69 6.91
C LEU A 36 10.98 9.96 6.76
N ALA A 37 12.31 9.86 6.91
CA ALA A 37 13.21 11.00 6.70
C ALA A 37 13.07 11.58 5.28
N LEU A 38 13.02 10.72 4.25
CA LEU A 38 12.79 11.16 2.86
C LEU A 38 11.43 11.87 2.69
N HIS A 39 10.41 11.44 3.42
CA HIS A 39 9.10 12.09 3.41
C HIS A 39 9.15 13.48 4.04
N GLU A 40 9.77 13.59 5.21
CA GLU A 40 9.91 14.85 5.96
C GLU A 40 10.78 15.86 5.20
N GLU A 41 11.79 15.40 4.46
CA GLU A 41 12.60 16.22 3.55
C GLU A 41 11.87 16.61 2.25
N GLY A 42 10.67 16.11 1.99
CA GLY A 42 9.91 16.35 0.76
C GLY A 42 10.48 15.65 -0.48
N ARG A 43 11.40 14.70 -0.32
CA ARG A 43 12.13 14.01 -1.40
C ARG A 43 11.53 12.67 -1.78
N LEU A 44 10.65 12.10 -0.95
CA LEU A 44 10.08 10.77 -1.21
C LEU A 44 9.26 10.73 -2.50
N LEU A 45 8.47 11.77 -2.78
CA LEU A 45 7.54 11.80 -3.91
C LEU A 45 8.26 11.71 -5.27
N SER A 46 9.38 12.42 -5.42
CA SER A 46 10.17 12.41 -6.64
C SER A 46 10.86 11.06 -6.89
N LEU A 47 11.10 10.28 -5.83
CA LEU A 47 11.60 8.91 -5.96
C LEU A 47 10.48 7.93 -6.36
N LEU A 48 9.27 8.11 -5.83
CA LEU A 48 8.13 7.23 -6.13
C LEU A 48 7.62 7.40 -7.56
N LEU A 49 7.62 8.63 -8.09
CA LEU A 49 6.99 8.93 -9.37
C LEU A 49 7.98 8.97 -10.54
N PRO A 50 7.50 8.78 -11.79
CA PRO A 50 8.31 9.06 -12.97
C PRO A 50 8.75 10.52 -13.00
N ALA A 51 9.92 10.80 -13.58
CA ALA A 51 10.50 12.15 -13.62
C ALA A 51 9.53 13.20 -14.21
N ASP A 52 8.74 12.80 -15.22
CA ASP A 52 7.77 13.66 -15.88
C ASP A 52 6.56 14.03 -14.99
N GLU A 53 6.26 13.23 -13.97
CA GLU A 53 5.16 13.47 -13.03
C GLU A 53 5.61 14.20 -11.76
N ALA A 54 6.86 14.03 -11.32
CA ALA A 54 7.39 14.67 -10.12
C ALA A 54 7.39 16.21 -10.21
N ASN A 55 7.76 16.76 -11.37
CA ASN A 55 7.83 18.22 -11.60
C ASN A 55 6.45 18.92 -11.60
N GLN A 56 5.37 18.20 -11.91
CA GLN A 56 4.01 18.76 -11.90
C GLN A 56 3.45 18.92 -10.48
N LEU A 57 4.01 18.21 -9.50
CA LEU A 57 3.50 18.15 -8.13
C LEU A 57 4.14 19.18 -7.20
N GLN A 58 5.30 19.73 -7.53
CA GLN A 58 5.90 20.84 -6.77
C GLN A 58 5.18 22.18 -7.01
N GLN A 59 4.40 22.31 -8.09
CA GLN A 59 3.68 23.54 -8.44
C GLN A 59 2.19 23.53 -8.07
N GLN A 60 1.65 22.37 -7.67
CA GLN A 60 0.27 22.24 -7.21
C GLN A 60 0.28 21.57 -5.85
N HIS A 61 -0.46 22.14 -4.90
CA HIS A 61 -0.72 21.59 -3.58
C HIS A 61 -1.53 20.29 -3.72
N VAL A 62 -0.89 19.22 -4.19
CA VAL A 62 -1.46 17.90 -4.39
C VAL A 62 -1.54 17.21 -3.05
N VAL A 63 -2.73 17.29 -2.45
CA VAL A 63 -3.17 16.33 -1.46
C VAL A 63 -3.05 14.95 -2.12
N PHE A 64 -2.25 14.06 -1.53
CA PHE A 64 -2.20 12.63 -1.84
C PHE A 64 -3.59 12.01 -1.64
N THR A 65 -4.46 12.22 -2.61
CA THR A 65 -5.59 11.36 -2.88
C THR A 65 -5.09 10.42 -3.96
N GLY A 66 -5.11 9.11 -3.69
CA GLY A 66 -4.42 8.15 -4.54
C GLY A 66 -4.73 8.34 -6.03
N HIS A 67 -3.71 8.07 -6.87
CA HIS A 67 -3.70 7.92 -8.33
C HIS A 67 -4.93 8.42 -9.12
N GLY A 68 -4.72 9.50 -9.90
CA GLY A 68 -5.46 9.75 -11.13
C GLY A 68 -5.97 11.18 -11.27
N LYS A 69 -5.36 11.94 -12.18
CA LYS A 69 -5.76 13.27 -12.65
C LYS A 69 -7.21 13.31 -13.12
N THR A 70 -8.14 13.45 -12.20
CA THR A 70 -9.51 13.95 -12.40
C THR A 70 -9.95 14.45 -11.03
N LYS A 71 -10.82 15.46 -10.94
CA LYS A 71 -11.55 15.75 -9.69
C LYS A 71 -12.49 14.57 -9.37
N ARG A 72 -11.96 13.40 -9.03
CA ARG A 72 -12.75 12.31 -8.50
C ARG A 72 -13.20 12.78 -7.13
N ARG A 73 -14.50 13.04 -7.00
CA ARG A 73 -15.12 13.22 -5.68
C ARG A 73 -14.62 12.08 -4.77
N LYS A 74 -14.40 12.38 -3.49
CA LYS A 74 -14.08 11.35 -2.49
C LYS A 74 -15.05 10.20 -2.71
N CYS A 75 -14.53 8.99 -2.89
CA CYS A 75 -15.37 7.82 -3.08
C CYS A 75 -16.35 7.73 -1.91
N GLU A 76 -17.64 7.63 -2.20
CA GLU A 76 -18.68 7.67 -1.17
C GLU A 76 -18.59 6.47 -0.22
N ALA A 77 -18.01 5.34 -0.67
CA ALA A 77 -17.79 4.17 0.18
C ALA A 77 -16.54 4.27 1.07
N CYS A 78 -15.40 4.72 0.54
CA CYS A 78 -14.13 4.70 1.30
C CYS A 78 -13.62 6.08 1.75
N GLY A 79 -14.32 7.17 1.43
CA GLY A 79 -13.88 8.53 1.74
C GLY A 79 -12.57 8.94 1.05
N GLY A 80 -12.08 8.16 0.08
CA GLY A 80 -10.76 8.32 -0.54
C GLY A 80 -9.65 7.48 0.08
N LEU A 81 -9.93 6.70 1.13
CA LEU A 81 -8.95 5.80 1.77
C LEU A 81 -8.65 4.54 0.94
N ARG A 82 -9.49 4.23 -0.06
CA ARG A 82 -9.44 3.07 -0.99
C ARG A 82 -9.53 1.69 -0.34
N PHE A 83 -9.36 1.60 0.97
CA PHE A 83 -9.43 0.37 1.73
C PHE A 83 -10.36 0.59 2.94
N VAL A 84 -11.48 -0.12 2.98
CA VAL A 84 -12.37 -0.21 4.14
C VAL A 84 -12.45 -1.65 4.62
N VAL A 85 -12.79 -1.83 5.90
CA VAL A 85 -12.99 -3.17 6.48
C VAL A 85 -14.09 -3.90 5.72
N CYS A 86 -13.81 -5.15 5.33
CA CYS A 86 -14.79 -5.99 4.67
C CYS A 86 -15.92 -6.35 5.63
N GLY A 87 -17.16 -5.99 5.29
CA GLY A 87 -18.34 -6.31 6.10
C GLY A 87 -18.80 -7.76 6.01
N GLU A 88 -18.29 -8.56 5.06
CA GLU A 88 -18.62 -10.00 4.99
C GLU A 88 -17.81 -10.83 6.00
N CYS A 89 -16.59 -10.38 6.32
CA CYS A 89 -15.68 -11.13 7.19
C CYS A 89 -15.15 -10.33 8.37
N ASP A 90 -15.65 -9.10 8.57
CA ASP A 90 -15.20 -8.14 9.58
C ASP A 90 -13.68 -7.96 9.62
N GLY A 91 -13.06 -7.95 8.44
CA GLY A 91 -11.60 -7.85 8.31
C GLY A 91 -10.80 -9.12 8.66
N SER A 92 -11.42 -10.17 9.20
CA SER A 92 -10.71 -11.39 9.62
C SER A 92 -10.25 -12.30 8.47
N ARG A 93 -10.74 -12.04 7.25
CA ARG A 93 -10.57 -12.90 6.06
C ARG A 93 -11.20 -14.30 6.23
N LYS A 94 -11.94 -14.56 7.30
CA LYS A 94 -12.55 -15.85 7.65
C LYS A 94 -14.06 -15.71 7.70
N VAL A 95 -14.76 -16.60 7.00
CA VAL A 95 -16.23 -16.74 7.03
C VAL A 95 -16.58 -18.18 7.35
N PHE A 96 -17.77 -18.43 7.87
CA PHE A 96 -18.23 -19.77 8.24
C PHE A 96 -19.46 -20.14 7.43
N ASP A 97 -19.50 -21.37 6.92
CA ASP A 97 -20.73 -21.91 6.34
C ASP A 97 -21.73 -22.33 7.45
N ASP A 98 -22.95 -22.69 7.07
CA ASP A 98 -23.99 -23.13 8.00
C ASP A 98 -23.58 -24.35 8.84
N GLY A 99 -22.58 -25.11 8.39
CA GLY A 99 -21.99 -26.24 9.10
C GLY A 99 -20.82 -25.87 10.01
N GLY A 100 -20.52 -24.58 10.18
CA GLY A 100 -19.42 -24.08 11.01
C GLY A 100 -18.03 -24.32 10.40
N ARG A 101 -17.93 -24.70 9.13
CA ARG A 101 -16.63 -24.85 8.46
C ARG A 101 -16.11 -23.49 8.04
N ALA A 102 -14.87 -23.23 8.42
CA ALA A 102 -14.19 -22.00 8.06
C ALA A 102 -13.80 -22.01 6.57
N ALA A 103 -14.16 -20.96 5.86
CA ALA A 103 -13.71 -20.66 4.51
C ALA A 103 -13.04 -19.28 4.45
N ARG A 104 -12.22 -19.07 3.42
CA ARG A 104 -11.59 -17.78 3.17
C ARG A 104 -12.58 -16.85 2.49
N CYS A 105 -12.76 -15.64 3.02
CA CYS A 105 -13.56 -14.61 2.36
C CYS A 105 -13.00 -14.30 0.96
N ARG A 106 -13.89 -14.22 -0.04
CA ARG A 106 -13.54 -13.93 -1.44
C ARG A 106 -13.81 -12.47 -1.83
N GLY A 107 -14.55 -11.72 -1.00
CA GLY A 107 -14.93 -10.33 -1.27
C GLY A 107 -13.88 -9.26 -0.93
N CYS A 108 -12.75 -9.62 -0.33
CA CYS A 108 -11.73 -8.65 0.12
C CYS A 108 -10.32 -8.96 -0.41
N ASN A 109 -9.31 -8.22 0.05
CA ASN A 109 -7.88 -8.57 -0.11
C ASN A 109 -7.35 -9.35 1.11
N GLU A 110 -6.09 -9.77 1.06
CA GLU A 110 -5.46 -10.60 2.12
C GLU A 110 -5.52 -10.00 3.54
N ASN A 111 -5.69 -8.69 3.65
CA ASN A 111 -5.81 -7.96 4.91
C ASN A 111 -7.27 -7.77 5.37
N GLY A 112 -8.24 -8.39 4.69
CA GLY A 112 -9.64 -8.22 5.00
C GLY A 112 -10.20 -6.85 4.61
N LEU A 113 -9.53 -6.15 3.68
CA LEU A 113 -9.92 -4.81 3.23
C LEU A 113 -10.46 -4.85 1.80
N MET A 114 -11.39 -3.96 1.48
CA MET A 114 -11.97 -3.82 0.14
C MET A 114 -12.44 -2.38 -0.12
N CYS A 115 -12.69 -2.04 -1.39
CA CYS A 115 -13.57 -0.93 -1.73
C CYS A 115 -14.17 -1.21 -3.12
N PRO A 116 -15.45 -1.57 -3.23
CA PRO A 116 -16.05 -1.98 -4.50
C PRO A 116 -16.11 -0.84 -5.52
N LEU A 117 -16.08 0.42 -5.05
CA LEU A 117 -16.18 1.62 -5.88
C LEU A 117 -14.81 2.19 -6.31
N CYS A 118 -13.70 1.65 -5.78
CA CYS A 118 -12.34 2.09 -6.13
C CYS A 118 -11.54 1.09 -6.96
N LEU A 119 -12.15 -0.05 -7.32
CA LEU A 119 -11.56 -1.05 -8.21
C LEU A 119 -11.62 -0.60 -9.67
#